data_AF-A0AAN6X0E9-F1
#
_entry.id   AF-A0AAN6X0E9-F1
#
_cell.length_a   1.000
_cell.length_b   1.000
_cell.length_c   1.000
_cell.angle_alpha   90.00
_cell.angle_beta   90.00
_cell.angle_gamma   90.00
#
_symmetry.space_group_name_H-M   'P 1'
#
loop_
_entity.id
_entity.type
_entity.pdbx_description
1 polymer ?
#
loop_
_entity_poly.entity_id
_entity_poly.type
_entity_poly.pdbx_seq_one_letter_code
_entity_poly.pdbx_strand_id
1 'polypeptide(L)'
;MRLPTEAVLQAMALSSRGLDAVNPGTTNSLAHHITAIPNFNVTQFRAAAVIDSNRAFINFNVVYDKHLPAIYCSHFGDNFADGLTNVEKVICGRSENSPPTDHDIWFSLTSLPSKAQPDAEPGSFGLRIVRQIDELTFDQAMHTIKEADVPWVGPDDMRHQVYEGPQNFTAPAARIKRGN
;
A
#
# COMPACT_ATOMS: atom_id res chain seq x y z
N MET A 1 52.92 10.96 -6.55
CA MET A 1 52.00 9.89 -6.14
C MET A 1 51.40 10.30 -4.80
N ARG A 2 50.16 10.83 -4.82
CA ARG A 2 49.47 11.33 -3.62
C ARG A 2 48.33 10.37 -3.31
N LEU A 3 48.40 9.73 -2.15
CA LEU A 3 47.23 9.16 -1.47
C LEU A 3 46.55 10.29 -0.69
N PRO A 4 45.22 10.39 -0.68
CA PRO A 4 44.50 11.05 0.39
C PRO A 4 43.83 10.03 1.30
N THR A 5 44.03 10.29 2.58
CA THR A 5 43.56 9.59 3.76
C THR A 5 42.39 10.37 4.34
N GLU A 6 41.17 9.85 4.30
CA GLU A 6 40.07 10.11 5.26
C GLU A 6 39.14 8.88 5.18
N ALA A 7 39.24 7.87 6.04
CA ALA A 7 38.82 7.83 7.44
C ALA A 7 37.30 8.05 7.64
N VAL A 8 36.55 6.94 7.53
CA VAL A 8 35.57 6.44 8.52
C VAL A 8 34.87 7.51 9.38
N LEU A 9 33.60 7.85 9.07
CA LEU A 9 32.49 8.06 10.03
C LEU A 9 31.22 8.63 9.36
N GLN A 10 30.06 8.22 9.88
CA GLN A 10 28.66 8.61 9.56
C GLN A 10 28.06 7.87 8.34
N ALA A 11 27.42 6.70 8.41
CA ALA A 11 26.46 6.21 9.42
C ALA A 11 25.51 7.32 9.90
N MET A 12 24.70 7.86 8.99
CA MET A 12 23.42 8.58 9.21
C MET A 12 22.94 9.22 7.89
N ALA A 13 22.49 8.39 6.92
CA ALA A 13 21.72 8.87 5.76
C ALA A 13 20.29 8.29 5.74
N LEU A 14 19.82 7.90 6.93
CA LEU A 14 18.45 7.51 7.25
C LEU A 14 17.91 8.51 8.27
N SER A 15 17.52 9.70 7.81
CA SER A 15 16.45 10.54 8.36
C SER A 15 16.47 11.94 7.75
N SER A 16 15.29 12.49 7.50
CA SER A 16 14.98 13.92 7.34
C SER A 16 15.48 14.66 6.09
N ARG A 17 14.75 14.51 4.96
CA ARG A 17 14.42 15.59 3.99
C ARG A 17 13.13 15.17 3.25
N GLY A 18 11.99 15.85 3.30
CA GLY A 18 11.59 17.03 4.03
C GLY A 18 10.07 17.01 4.27
N LEU A 19 9.68 17.32 5.49
CA LEU A 19 8.49 18.11 5.78
C LEU A 19 8.88 19.59 5.66
N ASP A 20 7.89 20.44 5.43
CA ASP A 20 7.95 21.92 5.45
C ASP A 20 8.10 22.63 4.09
N ALA A 21 7.04 22.53 3.28
CA ALA A 21 6.51 23.74 2.64
C ALA A 21 5.35 24.25 3.52
N VAL A 22 5.68 25.19 4.40
CA VAL A 22 4.77 25.85 5.34
C VAL A 22 3.73 26.68 4.57
N ASN A 23 2.46 26.33 4.73
CA ASN A 23 1.34 27.23 4.46
C ASN A 23 0.86 27.76 5.83
N PRO A 24 0.96 29.07 6.13
CA PRO A 24 0.61 29.60 7.44
C PRO A 24 -0.90 29.81 7.51
N GLY A 25 -1.66 28.76 7.81
CA GLY A 25 -3.10 28.91 7.99
C GLY A 25 -3.91 27.62 7.89
N THR A 26 -3.60 26.63 8.73
CA THR A 26 -4.58 25.68 9.30
C THR A 26 -3.83 24.77 10.28
N THR A 27 -3.92 25.10 11.57
CA THR A 27 -3.50 24.24 12.68
C THR A 27 -4.49 23.09 12.84
N ASN A 28 -4.09 21.89 12.42
CA ASN A 28 -4.40 20.62 13.09
C ASN A 28 -3.55 19.50 12.48
N SER A 29 -2.24 19.57 12.69
CA SER A 29 -1.39 18.39 12.58
C SER A 29 -1.37 17.73 13.95
N LEU A 30 -2.28 16.79 14.18
CA LEU A 30 -2.16 15.87 15.31
C LEU A 30 -0.80 15.19 15.15
N ALA A 31 0.11 15.37 16.11
CA ALA A 31 1.43 14.79 16.05
C ALA A 31 1.31 13.26 15.93
N HIS A 32 1.57 12.73 14.73
CA HIS A 32 1.58 11.30 14.50
C HIS A 32 2.92 10.74 14.96
N HIS A 33 2.92 9.83 15.93
CA HIS A 33 4.14 9.08 16.25
C HIS A 33 4.27 7.92 15.27
N ILE A 34 5.37 7.91 14.50
CA ILE A 34 5.67 6.89 13.50
C ILE A 34 6.85 6.05 13.99
N THR A 35 6.67 4.74 14.14
CA THR A 35 7.71 3.78 14.55
C THR A 35 7.86 2.71 13.48
N ALA A 36 9.08 2.48 12.98
CA ALA A 36 9.32 1.39 12.04
C ALA A 36 9.06 0.03 12.71
N ILE A 37 8.43 -0.89 11.98
CA ILE A 37 8.14 -2.26 12.43
C ILE A 37 8.60 -3.25 11.35
N PRO A 38 8.63 -4.57 11.62
CA PRO A 38 8.87 -5.56 10.58
C PRO A 38 7.92 -5.38 9.40
N ASN A 39 8.44 -5.56 8.19
CA ASN A 39 7.69 -5.41 6.96
C ASN A 39 6.55 -6.44 6.86
N PHE A 40 5.52 -6.11 6.09
CA PHE A 40 4.48 -7.07 5.74
C PHE A 40 4.90 -7.84 4.50
N ASN A 41 4.75 -9.16 4.53
CA ASN A 41 5.03 -10.02 3.39
C ASN A 41 3.71 -10.31 2.67
N VAL A 42 3.62 -9.90 1.41
CA VAL A 42 2.50 -10.16 0.53
C VAL A 42 2.86 -11.29 -0.42
N THR A 43 1.96 -12.25 -0.58
CA THR A 43 2.14 -13.38 -1.49
C THR A 43 0.88 -13.62 -2.32
N GLN A 44 1.08 -14.22 -3.50
CA GLN A 44 0.01 -14.53 -4.45
C GLN A 44 -0.83 -13.30 -4.82
N PHE A 45 -0.22 -12.11 -4.88
CA PHE A 45 -0.92 -10.91 -5.27
C PHE A 45 -1.39 -10.99 -6.72
N ARG A 46 -2.68 -10.76 -6.93
CA ARG A 46 -3.34 -10.73 -8.23
C ARG A 46 -4.38 -9.62 -8.24
N ALA A 47 -4.40 -8.85 -9.32
CA ALA A 47 -5.45 -7.90 -9.59
C ALA A 47 -5.77 -7.91 -11.09
N ALA A 48 -7.05 -7.76 -11.43
CA ALA A 48 -7.46 -7.54 -12.81
C ALA A 48 -8.81 -6.83 -12.86
N ALA A 49 -9.06 -6.13 -13.97
CA ALA A 49 -10.33 -5.53 -14.33
C ALA A 49 -10.67 -5.91 -15.78
N VAL A 50 -11.88 -6.44 -16.00
CA VAL A 50 -12.37 -6.88 -17.30
C VAL A 50 -13.57 -6.00 -17.68
N ILE A 51 -13.35 -5.09 -18.64
CA ILE A 51 -14.31 -4.04 -19.03
C ILE A 51 -15.66 -4.64 -19.43
N ASP A 52 -15.68 -5.60 -20.36
CA ASP A 52 -16.93 -6.16 -20.91
C ASP A 52 -17.83 -6.81 -19.85
N SER A 53 -17.20 -7.44 -18.87
CA SER A 53 -17.93 -8.09 -17.78
C SER A 53 -18.21 -7.15 -16.61
N ASN A 54 -17.66 -5.93 -16.63
CA ASN A 54 -17.71 -4.95 -15.56
C ASN A 54 -17.23 -5.49 -14.20
N ARG A 55 -16.25 -6.40 -14.21
CA ARG A 55 -15.73 -7.10 -13.03
C ARG A 55 -14.30 -6.72 -12.79
N ALA A 56 -13.97 -6.48 -11.53
CA ALA A 56 -12.58 -6.49 -11.09
C ALA A 56 -12.41 -7.33 -9.84
N PHE A 57 -11.19 -7.81 -9.66
CA PHE A 57 -10.80 -8.50 -8.45
C PHE A 57 -9.43 -8.04 -7.99
N ILE A 58 -9.23 -8.11 -6.69
CA ILE A 58 -7.93 -8.03 -6.04
C ILE A 58 -7.90 -9.16 -5.02
N ASN A 59 -6.86 -9.99 -5.03
CA ASN A 59 -6.65 -10.98 -3.99
C ASN A 59 -5.17 -11.18 -3.69
N PHE A 60 -4.88 -11.47 -2.43
CA PHE A 60 -3.53 -11.76 -1.95
C PHE A 60 -3.57 -12.36 -0.55
N ASN A 61 -2.45 -12.93 -0.13
CA ASN A 61 -2.20 -13.30 1.26
C ASN A 61 -1.22 -12.31 1.89
N VAL A 62 -1.44 -11.96 3.16
CA VAL A 62 -0.52 -11.12 3.93
C VAL A 62 -0.07 -11.80 5.23
N VAL A 63 1.22 -11.69 5.52
CA VAL A 63 1.86 -12.10 6.78
C VAL A 63 2.54 -10.87 7.38
N TYR A 64 2.05 -10.40 8.52
CA TYR A 64 2.63 -9.27 9.26
C TYR A 64 3.49 -9.69 10.45
N ASP A 65 3.32 -10.93 10.91
CA ASP A 65 4.16 -11.59 11.92
C ASP A 65 4.49 -12.99 11.40
N LYS A 66 5.79 -13.31 11.33
CA LYS A 66 6.29 -14.60 10.84
C LYS A 66 5.82 -15.81 11.67
N HIS A 67 5.31 -15.57 12.88
CA HIS A 67 4.81 -16.61 13.77
C HIS A 67 3.30 -16.84 13.61
N LEU A 68 2.61 -16.03 12.81
CA LEU A 68 1.17 -16.13 12.57
C LEU A 68 0.88 -16.69 11.17
N PRO A 69 -0.27 -17.35 10.99
CA PRO A 69 -0.70 -17.80 9.67
C PRO A 69 -0.98 -16.61 8.75
N ALA A 70 -0.89 -16.86 7.44
CA ALA A 70 -1.22 -15.86 6.44
C ALA A 70 -2.72 -15.53 6.45
N ILE A 71 -3.04 -14.25 6.25
CA ILE A 71 -4.41 -13.76 6.17
C ILE A 71 -4.75 -13.50 4.71
N TYR A 72 -5.83 -14.12 4.24
CA TYR A 72 -6.33 -13.92 2.89
C TYR A 72 -7.16 -12.64 2.81
N CYS A 73 -6.82 -11.79 1.85
CA CYS A 73 -7.50 -10.55 1.51
C CYS A 73 -8.08 -10.71 0.11
N SER A 74 -9.36 -10.40 -0.06
CA SER A 74 -9.98 -10.36 -1.39
C SER A 74 -11.04 -9.28 -1.49
N HIS A 75 -11.12 -8.67 -2.65
CA HIS A 75 -12.22 -7.79 -3.04
C HIS A 75 -12.67 -8.19 -4.44
N PHE A 76 -13.99 -8.32 -4.61
CA PHE A 76 -14.64 -8.41 -5.90
C PHE A 76 -15.50 -7.17 -6.02
N GLY A 77 -15.27 -6.42 -7.09
CA GLY A 77 -15.99 -5.19 -7.33
C GLY A 77 -16.70 -5.22 -8.68
N ASP A 78 -17.82 -4.53 -8.70
CA ASP A 78 -18.63 -4.26 -9.88
C ASP A 78 -18.52 -2.75 -10.16
N ASN A 79 -18.45 -2.31 -11.42
CA ASN A 79 -18.28 -0.91 -11.89
C ASN A 79 -16.85 -0.45 -12.17
N PHE A 80 -16.13 -1.22 -12.98
CA PHE A 80 -14.80 -0.94 -13.49
C PHE A 80 -14.87 -0.63 -14.99
N ALA A 81 -15.69 0.36 -15.36
CA ALA A 81 -15.88 0.76 -16.75
C ALA A 81 -14.56 1.15 -17.44
N ASP A 82 -13.58 1.61 -16.66
CA ASP A 82 -12.33 2.19 -17.16
C ASP A 82 -11.06 1.49 -16.61
N GLY A 83 -11.16 0.26 -16.09
CA GLY A 83 -10.01 -0.51 -15.56
C GLY A 83 -9.95 -0.55 -14.03
N LEU A 84 -8.81 -0.94 -13.45
CA LEU A 84 -8.60 -0.96 -12.00
C LEU A 84 -8.82 0.44 -11.42
N THR A 85 -9.71 0.55 -10.44
CA THR A 85 -10.05 1.81 -9.78
C THR A 85 -9.70 1.76 -8.29
N ASN A 86 -9.95 2.87 -7.61
CA ASN A 86 -9.84 2.95 -6.16
C ASN A 86 -10.74 1.91 -5.50
N VAL A 87 -10.15 1.13 -4.61
CA VAL A 87 -10.86 0.21 -3.73
C VAL A 87 -10.81 0.81 -2.34
N GLU A 88 -11.99 1.14 -1.81
CA GLU A 88 -12.12 1.61 -0.44
C GLU A 88 -11.71 0.52 0.57
N LYS A 89 -11.78 0.82 1.86
CA LYS A 89 -11.38 -0.09 2.93
C LYS A 89 -12.12 -1.44 2.83
N VAL A 90 -11.38 -2.51 2.57
CA VAL A 90 -11.88 -3.90 2.55
C VAL A 90 -11.23 -4.69 3.68
N ILE A 91 -12.04 -5.32 4.53
CA ILE A 91 -11.57 -6.12 5.67
C ILE A 91 -11.17 -7.52 5.19
N CYS A 92 -10.01 -8.01 5.63
CA CYS A 92 -9.47 -9.32 5.29
C CYS A 92 -9.84 -10.38 6.34
N GLY A 93 -9.87 -11.65 5.92
CA GLY A 93 -9.92 -12.80 6.83
C GLY A 93 -11.14 -12.89 7.76
N ARG A 94 -12.21 -12.13 7.49
CA ARG A 94 -13.43 -12.13 8.31
C ARG A 94 -14.66 -12.62 7.55
N SER A 95 -15.54 -13.28 8.29
CA SER A 95 -16.96 -13.40 7.92
C SER A 95 -17.64 -12.04 8.12
N GLU A 96 -18.51 -11.66 7.20
CA GLU A 96 -19.24 -10.37 7.18
C GLU A 96 -20.06 -10.11 8.45
N ASN A 97 -20.38 -11.16 9.22
CA ASN A 97 -21.29 -11.09 10.37
C ASN A 97 -20.59 -10.93 11.73
N SER A 98 -19.26 -10.77 11.76
CA SER A 98 -18.52 -10.73 13.03
C SER A 98 -18.10 -9.28 13.39
N PRO A 99 -18.17 -8.87 14.67
CA PRO A 99 -17.89 -7.49 15.10
C PRO A 99 -16.39 -7.13 15.02
N PRO A 100 -16.00 -5.93 14.55
CA PRO A 100 -14.61 -5.50 14.38
C PRO A 100 -13.72 -5.83 15.59
N THR A 101 -12.54 -6.38 15.34
CA THR A 101 -11.54 -6.65 16.38
C THR A 101 -10.31 -5.77 16.21
N ASP A 102 -9.57 -5.59 17.29
CA ASP A 102 -8.23 -5.00 17.37
C ASP A 102 -7.15 -5.82 16.65
N HIS A 103 -7.52 -6.87 15.93
CA HIS A 103 -6.66 -7.64 15.05
C HIS A 103 -7.07 -7.57 13.58
N ASP A 104 -8.12 -6.80 13.26
CA ASP A 104 -8.62 -6.72 11.90
C ASP A 104 -7.57 -6.10 10.97
N ILE A 105 -7.27 -6.84 9.92
CA ILE A 105 -6.52 -6.33 8.78
C ILE A 105 -7.50 -5.86 7.75
N TRP A 106 -7.20 -4.73 7.15
CA TRP A 106 -7.90 -4.24 5.98
C TRP A 106 -6.91 -3.73 4.94
N PHE A 107 -7.35 -3.65 3.70
CA PHE A 107 -6.59 -3.05 2.63
C PHE A 107 -7.42 -2.03 1.85
N SER A 108 -6.73 -1.16 1.12
CA SER A 108 -7.33 -0.28 0.13
C SER A 108 -6.37 -0.14 -1.05
N LEU A 109 -6.92 0.12 -2.23
CA LEU A 109 -6.15 0.46 -3.43
C LEU A 109 -6.47 1.91 -3.79
N THR A 110 -5.46 2.74 -4.02
CA THR A 110 -5.68 4.15 -4.38
C THR A 110 -4.77 4.56 -5.52
N SER A 111 -5.32 5.12 -6.59
CA SER A 111 -4.55 5.76 -7.65
C SER A 111 -3.69 6.86 -7.05
N LEU A 112 -2.39 6.76 -7.26
CA LEU A 112 -1.44 7.74 -6.75
C LEU A 112 -1.37 8.90 -7.75
N PRO A 113 -1.53 10.16 -7.29
CA PRO A 113 -1.19 11.28 -8.13
C PRO A 113 0.32 11.25 -8.39
N SER A 114 0.76 11.74 -9.55
CA SER A 114 2.17 11.77 -10.00
C SER A 114 3.14 12.54 -9.07
N LYS A 115 2.64 13.08 -7.95
CA LYS A 115 3.39 13.83 -6.93
C LYS A 115 3.29 13.23 -5.52
N ALA A 116 2.50 12.17 -5.29
CA ALA A 116 2.31 11.59 -3.95
C ALA A 116 3.52 10.80 -3.45
N GLN A 117 4.35 10.30 -4.36
CA GLN A 117 5.64 9.68 -4.06
C GLN A 117 6.67 10.13 -5.10
N PRO A 118 7.93 10.36 -4.70
CA PRO A 118 8.98 10.84 -5.60
C PRO A 118 9.25 9.89 -6.79
N ASP A 119 8.86 8.62 -6.67
CA ASP A 119 9.06 7.59 -7.70
C ASP A 119 7.74 7.08 -8.32
N ALA A 120 6.59 7.66 -7.98
CA ALA A 120 5.30 7.21 -8.54
C ALA A 120 5.03 7.87 -9.89
N GLU A 121 5.03 7.06 -10.95
CA GLU A 121 4.60 7.47 -12.27
C GLU A 121 3.07 7.75 -12.27
N PRO A 122 2.58 8.69 -13.10
CA PRO A 122 1.15 8.84 -13.36
C PRO A 122 0.52 7.46 -13.65
N GLY A 123 -0.68 7.18 -13.14
CA GLY A 123 -1.34 5.88 -13.36
C GLY A 123 -0.90 4.75 -12.42
N SER A 124 0.06 5.00 -11.52
CA SER A 124 0.43 4.05 -10.46
C SER A 124 -0.65 3.94 -9.38
N PHE A 125 -0.67 2.83 -8.65
CA PHE A 125 -1.57 2.59 -7.52
C PHE A 125 -0.80 2.33 -6.22
N GLY A 126 -1.35 2.77 -5.10
CA GLY A 126 -0.88 2.48 -3.76
C GLY A 126 -1.75 1.41 -3.13
N LEU A 127 -1.19 0.22 -2.95
CA LEU A 127 -1.77 -0.82 -2.11
C LEU A 127 -1.42 -0.52 -0.65
N ARG A 128 -2.42 -0.10 0.11
CA ARG A 128 -2.30 0.14 1.55
C ARG A 128 -2.84 -1.06 2.30
N ILE A 129 -2.08 -1.60 3.23
CA ILE A 129 -2.52 -2.67 4.14
C ILE A 129 -2.38 -2.15 5.56
N VAL A 130 -3.42 -2.28 6.36
CA VAL A 130 -3.44 -1.78 7.73
C VAL A 130 -3.95 -2.85 8.67
N ARG A 131 -3.25 -3.02 9.77
CA ARG A 131 -3.71 -3.76 10.94
C ARG A 131 -4.06 -2.76 12.03
N GLN A 132 -5.31 -2.74 12.47
CA GLN A 132 -5.68 -1.96 13.65
C GLN A 132 -5.04 -2.60 14.89
N ILE A 133 -4.60 -1.83 15.88
CA ILE A 133 -4.09 -2.33 17.17
C ILE A 133 -4.98 -1.84 18.32
N ASP A 134 -5.37 -0.57 18.27
CA ASP A 134 -6.35 0.04 19.17
C ASP A 134 -6.99 1.23 18.44
N GLU A 135 -7.89 2.00 19.06
CA GLU A 135 -8.59 3.12 18.39
C GLU A 135 -7.66 4.18 17.76
N LEU A 136 -6.46 4.36 18.31
CA LEU A 136 -5.52 5.42 17.93
C LEU A 136 -4.25 4.88 17.28
N THR A 137 -3.96 3.59 17.43
CA THR A 137 -2.74 2.93 16.97
C THR A 137 -3.05 1.92 15.88
N PHE A 138 -2.31 2.00 14.77
CA PHE A 138 -2.40 1.05 13.68
C PHE A 138 -1.04 0.81 13.03
N ASP A 139 -0.83 -0.41 12.57
CA ASP A 139 0.32 -0.78 11.76
C ASP A 139 -0.07 -0.64 10.29
N GLN A 140 0.72 0.08 9.51
CA GLN A 140 0.44 0.36 8.10
C GLN A 140 1.63 -0.05 7.24
N ALA A 141 1.35 -0.81 6.18
CA ALA A 141 2.26 -1.05 5.08
C ALA A 141 1.73 -0.40 3.80
N MET A 142 2.65 0.08 2.95
CA MET A 142 2.33 0.63 1.63
C MET A 142 3.21 -0.03 0.58
N HIS A 143 2.60 -0.47 -0.51
CA HIS A 143 3.29 -0.95 -1.69
C HIS A 143 2.81 -0.20 -2.92
N THR A 144 3.73 0.22 -3.77
CA THR A 144 3.44 0.95 -5.00
C THR A 144 3.43 -0.01 -6.17
N ILE A 145 2.27 -0.12 -6.82
CA ILE A 145 2.06 -0.84 -8.07
C ILE A 145 2.28 0.16 -9.19
N LYS A 146 3.27 -0.09 -10.05
CA LYS A 146 3.61 0.83 -11.14
C LYS A 146 2.60 0.68 -12.27
N GLU A 147 2.42 1.72 -13.06
CA GLU A 147 1.60 1.66 -14.28
C GLU A 147 2.05 0.51 -15.20
N ALA A 148 3.36 0.34 -15.36
CA ALA A 148 3.94 -0.74 -16.16
C ALA A 148 3.60 -2.16 -15.64
N ASP A 149 3.25 -2.30 -14.37
CA ASP A 149 2.85 -3.59 -13.78
C ASP A 149 1.36 -3.90 -14.01
N VAL A 150 0.58 -2.96 -14.55
CA VAL A 150 -0.87 -3.11 -14.82
C VAL A 150 -1.22 -2.76 -16.28
N PRO A 151 -0.61 -3.44 -17.27
CA PRO A 151 -0.87 -3.16 -18.67
C PRO A 151 -2.31 -3.43 -19.06
N TRP A 152 -2.73 -2.74 -20.12
CA TRP A 152 -3.93 -3.08 -20.88
C TRP A 152 -3.61 -4.21 -21.86
N VAL A 153 -4.39 -5.28 -21.79
CA VAL A 153 -4.24 -6.48 -22.61
C VAL A 153 -5.54 -6.74 -23.38
N GLY A 154 -5.43 -7.29 -24.60
CA GLY A 154 -6.56 -7.58 -25.48
C GLY A 154 -6.83 -6.52 -26.55
N PRO A 155 -7.68 -6.84 -27.55
CA PRO A 155 -8.11 -5.89 -28.57
C PRO A 155 -9.01 -4.81 -27.98
N ASP A 156 -9.11 -3.65 -28.65
CA ASP A 156 -9.73 -2.43 -28.10
C ASP A 156 -11.13 -2.60 -27.49
N ASP A 157 -11.92 -3.50 -28.07
CA ASP A 157 -13.28 -3.86 -27.69
C ASP A 157 -13.38 -4.91 -26.57
N MET A 158 -12.28 -5.59 -26.22
CA MET A 158 -12.20 -6.59 -25.15
C MET A 158 -11.03 -6.31 -24.19
N ARG A 159 -10.63 -5.04 -24.08
CA ARG A 159 -9.48 -4.64 -23.24
C ARG A 159 -9.75 -4.97 -21.77
N HIS A 160 -8.74 -5.53 -21.15
CA HIS A 160 -8.72 -5.84 -19.73
C HIS A 160 -7.40 -5.38 -19.14
N GLN A 161 -7.45 -4.84 -17.93
CA GLN A 161 -6.25 -4.44 -17.21
C GLN A 161 -5.86 -5.58 -16.27
N VAL A 162 -4.61 -6.03 -16.33
CA VAL A 162 -4.14 -7.18 -15.54
C VAL A 162 -2.85 -6.81 -14.84
N TYR A 163 -2.75 -7.17 -13.56
CA TYR A 163 -1.48 -7.06 -12.85
C TYR A 163 -0.50 -8.16 -13.29
N GLU A 164 0.62 -7.75 -13.86
CA GLU A 164 1.72 -8.61 -14.33
C GLU A 164 3.01 -8.44 -13.51
N GLY A 165 2.98 -7.61 -12.46
CA GLY A 165 4.11 -7.41 -11.57
C GLY A 165 4.42 -8.60 -10.63
N PRO A 166 5.35 -8.43 -9.68
CA PRO A 166 5.71 -9.47 -8.71
C PRO A 166 4.51 -9.95 -7.88
N GLN A 167 4.21 -11.24 -7.94
CA GLN A 167 3.13 -11.82 -7.10
C GLN A 167 3.53 -11.93 -5.61
N ASN A 168 4.83 -11.85 -5.31
CA ASN A 168 5.37 -11.90 -3.96
C ASN A 168 6.26 -10.69 -3.73
N PHE A 169 5.98 -9.91 -2.69
CA PHE A 169 6.77 -8.73 -2.34
C PHE A 169 6.69 -8.43 -0.85
N THR A 170 7.63 -7.62 -0.39
CA THR A 170 7.70 -7.14 0.99
C THR A 170 7.33 -5.66 1.00
N ALA A 171 6.29 -5.30 1.75
CA ALA A 171 5.82 -3.93 1.89
C ALA A 171 6.40 -3.32 3.18
N PRO A 172 7.17 -2.21 3.08
CA PRO A 172 7.66 -1.49 4.26
C PRO A 172 6.50 -1.07 5.16
N ALA A 173 6.67 -1.31 6.46
CA ALA A 173 5.61 -1.09 7.43
C ALA A 173 6.04 -0.16 8.58
N ALA A 174 5.09 0.61 9.08
CA ALA A 174 5.26 1.48 10.23
C ALA A 174 4.03 1.44 11.13
N ARG A 175 4.27 1.47 12.44
CA ARG A 175 3.26 1.75 13.44
C ARG A 175 3.01 3.25 13.51
N ILE A 176 1.76 3.64 13.39
CA ILE A 176 1.29 5.02 13.46
C ILE A 176 0.35 5.14 14.65
N LYS A 177 0.68 6.04 15.57
CA LYS A 177 -0.21 6.45 16.66
C LYS A 177 -0.72 7.85 16.38
N ARG A 178 -2.04 8.02 16.34
CA ARG A 178 -2.69 9.33 16.22
C ARG A 178 -2.51 10.09 17.54
N GLY A 179 -2.10 11.35 17.45
CA GLY A 179 -2.16 12.27 18.59
C GLY A 179 -3.61 12.47 19.02
N ASN A 180 -3.82 12.69 20.32
CA ASN A 180 -5.10 13.12 20.87
C ASN A 180 -5.37 14.59 20.54
#